data_AF-A0A934CWC6-F1
#
_entry.id   AF-A0A934CWC6-F1
#
_cell.length_a   1.000
_cell.length_b   1.000
_cell.length_c   1.000
_cell.angle_alpha   90.00
_cell.angle_beta   90.00
_cell.angle_gamma   90.00
#
_symmetry.space_group_name_H-M   'P 1'
#
loop_
_entity.id
_entity.type
_entity.pdbx_description
1 polymer ?
#
loop_
_entity_poly.entity_id
_entity_poly.type
_entity_poly.pdbx_seq_one_letter_code
_entity_poly.pdbx_strand_id
1 'polypeptide(L)' 'MTQKNPIWVALNLAWELGYTIAIPIVILGFGGAWLDKKYGTSPALLLIGMALSLAVSSVGVYRKVRDITRDEKGSRAVGK' A
#
# COMPACT_ATOMS: atom_id res chain seq x y z
N MET A 1 -19.68 1.31 28.27
CA MET A 1 -19.88 1.24 26.80
C MET A 1 -19.65 2.64 26.25
N THR A 2 -18.45 2.92 25.76
CA THR A 2 -18.08 4.27 25.28
C THR A 2 -18.75 4.52 23.93
N GLN A 3 -19.77 5.37 23.90
CA GLN A 3 -20.39 5.90 22.69
C GLN A 3 -19.33 6.73 21.94
N LYS A 4 -18.54 6.09 21.06
CA LYS A 4 -17.60 6.79 20.18
C LYS A 4 -18.43 7.57 19.15
N ASN A 5 -18.42 8.91 19.24
CA ASN A 5 -19.16 9.73 18.29
C ASN A 5 -18.75 9.35 16.85
N PRO A 6 -19.71 9.22 15.91
CA PRO A 6 -19.45 8.73 14.55
C PRO A 6 -18.41 9.57 13.80
N ILE A 7 -18.31 10.86 14.13
CA ILE A 7 -17.30 11.78 13.61
C ILE A 7 -15.87 11.34 13.99
N TRP A 8 -15.64 10.86 15.22
CA TRP A 8 -14.31 10.38 15.64
C TRP A 8 -13.92 9.08 14.92
N VAL A 9 -14.90 8.25 14.59
CA VAL A 9 -14.66 7.03 13.80
C VAL A 9 -14.29 7.39 12.37
N ALA A 10 -15.05 8.29 11.73
CA ALA A 10 -14.76 8.78 10.39
C ALA A 10 -13.39 9.48 10.31
N LEU A 11 -13.02 10.26 11.33
CA LEU A 11 -11.73 10.95 11.38
C LEU A 11 -10.56 9.96 11.47
N ASN A 12 -10.67 8.93 12.31
CA ASN A 12 -9.66 7.88 12.41
C ASN A 12 -9.50 7.12 11.08
N LEU A 13 -10.62 6.80 10.42
CA LEU A 13 -10.59 6.11 9.14
C LEU A 13 -9.92 6.95 8.06
N ALA A 14 -10.26 8.24 7.99
CA ALA A 14 -9.66 9.19 7.05
C ALA A 14 -8.16 9.36 7.31
N TRP A 15 -7.74 9.37 8.57
CA TRP A 15 -6.33 9.41 8.96
C TRP A 15 -5.60 8.15 8.52
N GLU A 16 -6.13 6.97 8.86
CA GLU A 16 -5.53 5.68 8.52
C GLU A 16 -5.36 5.49 7.00
N LEU A 17 -6.38 5.86 6.22
CA LEU A 17 -6.32 5.87 4.76
C LEU A 17 -5.34 6.92 4.22
N GLY A 18 -5.34 8.11 4.81
CA GLY A 18 -4.44 9.21 4.45
C GLY A 18 -2.97 8.82 4.53
N TYR A 19 -2.52 8.24 5.66
CA TYR A 19 -1.12 7.82 5.81
C TYR A 19 -0.78 6.61 4.95
N THR A 20 -1.69 5.66 4.79
CA THR A 20 -1.47 4.47 3.95
C THR A 20 -1.13 4.84 2.50
N ILE A 21 -1.69 5.94 2.00
CA ILE A 21 -1.46 6.42 0.63
C ILE A 21 -0.34 7.47 0.59
N ALA A 22 -0.32 8.42 1.53
CA ALA A 22 0.65 9.51 1.54
C ALA A 22 2.09 9.02 1.77
N ILE A 23 2.29 8.06 2.68
CA ILE A 23 3.63 7.54 3.00
C ILE A 23 4.35 6.98 1.75
N PRO A 24 3.78 6.02 0.99
CA PRO A 24 4.46 5.50 -0.19
C PRO A 24 4.64 6.54 -1.30
N ILE A 25 3.68 7.47 -1.48
CA ILE A 25 3.82 8.56 -2.46
C ILE A 25 5.01 9.45 -2.11
N VAL A 26 5.13 9.85 -0.84
CA VAL A 26 6.22 10.74 -0.41
C VAL A 26 7.55 9.99 -0.44
N ILE A 27 7.62 8.76 0.06
CA ILE A 27 8.87 7.99 0.09
C ILE A 27 9.35 7.67 -1.33
N LEU A 28 8.48 7.16 -2.20
CA LEU A 28 8.87 6.75 -3.55
C LEU A 28 8.99 7.95 -4.49
N GLY A 29 8.10 8.93 -4.38
CA GLY A 29 8.13 10.15 -5.19
C GLY A 29 9.32 11.04 -4.84
N PHE A 30 9.54 11.32 -3.55
CA PHE A 30 10.67 12.15 -3.13
C PHE A 30 12.00 11.38 -3.20
N GLY A 31 12.00 10.09 -2.85
CA GLY A 31 13.17 9.22 -3.01
C GLY A 31 13.58 9.07 -4.46
N GLY A 32 12.61 8.87 -5.36
CA GLY A 32 12.84 8.82 -6.81
C GLY A 32 13.37 10.15 -7.36
N ALA A 33 12.76 11.28 -6.98
CA ALA A 33 13.18 12.61 -7.42
C ALA A 33 14.59 12.99 -6.89
N TRP A 34 14.91 12.62 -5.65
CA TRP A 34 16.23 12.88 -5.06
C TRP A 34 17.33 12.07 -5.75
N LEU A 35 17.04 10.80 -6.08
CA LEU A 35 17.98 9.94 -6.79
C LEU A 35 18.17 10.42 -8.24
N ASP A 36 17.10 10.84 -8.91
CA ASP A 36 17.15 11.41 -10.27
C ASP A 36 18.03 12.68 -10.33
N LYS A 37 17.92 13.55 -9.32
CA LYS A 37 18.76 14.76 -9.19
C LYS A 37 20.22 14.44 -8.86
N LYS A 38 20.51 13.35 -8.13
CA LYS A 38 21.86 12.97 -7.73
C LYS A 38 22.65 12.28 -8.84
N TYR A 39 21.98 11.51 -9.70
CA TYR A 39 22.62 10.80 -10.81
C TYR A 39 22.53 11.55 -12.15
N GLY A 40 21.77 12.66 -12.25
CA GLY A 40 21.65 13.46 -13.47
C GLY A 40 20.93 12.74 -14.62
N THR A 41 20.26 11.61 -14.33
CA THR A 41 19.61 10.72 -15.30
C THR A 41 18.16 11.07 -15.55
N SER A 42 17.78 12.35 -15.42
CA SER A 42 16.38 12.75 -15.65
C SER A 42 15.92 12.33 -17.05
N PRO A 43 14.87 11.49 -17.21
CA PRO A 43 13.87 11.04 -16.22
C PRO A 43 13.85 9.52 -15.96
N ALA A 44 14.96 8.80 -16.09
CA ALA A 44 15.01 7.34 -16.03
C ALA A 44 14.72 6.76 -14.63
N LEU A 45 15.18 7.41 -13.55
CA LEU A 45 14.96 6.90 -12.19
C LEU A 45 13.51 7.11 -11.71
N LEU A 46 12.86 8.17 -12.20
CA LEU A 46 11.44 8.41 -11.94
C LEU A 46 10.58 7.32 -12.60
N LEU A 47 10.91 6.90 -13.83
CA LEU A 47 10.26 5.79 -14.52
C LEU A 47 10.50 4.45 -13.83
N ILE A 48 11.72 4.19 -13.36
CA ILE A 48 12.05 2.96 -12.61
C ILE A 48 11.32 2.94 -11.25
N GLY A 49 11.25 4.07 -10.55
CA GLY A 49 10.50 4.21 -9.30
C GLY A 49 8.99 3.98 -9.48
N MET A 50 8.41 4.52 -10.56
CA MET A 50 7.02 4.23 -10.93
C MET A 50 6.80 2.74 -11.25
N ALA A 51 7.68 2.13 -12.06
CA ALA A 51 7.59 0.72 -12.40
C ALA A 51 7.73 -0.18 -11.15
N LEU A 52 8.64 0.16 -10.23
CA LEU A 52 8.79 -0.53 -8.95
C LEU A 52 7.56 -0.37 -8.06
N SER A 53 6.98 0.83 -7.96
CA SER A 53 5.75 1.07 -7.20
C SER A 53 4.59 0.20 -7.70
N LEU A 54 4.45 0.10 -9.03
CA LEU A 54 3.45 -0.73 -9.71
C LEU A 54 3.69 -2.22 -9.45
N ALA A 55 4.94 -2.66 -9.54
CA ALA A 55 5.32 -4.04 -9.28
C ALA A 55 5.08 -4.44 -7.80
N VAL A 56 5.51 -3.60 -6.85
CA VAL A 56 5.32 -3.84 -5.42
C VAL A 56 3.83 -3.85 -5.06
N SER A 57 3.04 -2.91 -5.57
CA SER A 57 1.59 -2.89 -5.37
C SER A 57 0.92 -4.16 -5.91
N SER A 58 1.27 -4.56 -7.15
CA SER A 58 0.70 -5.77 -7.76
C SER A 58 1.05 -7.04 -6.97
N VAL A 59 2.30 -7.17 -6.51
CA VAL A 59 2.73 -8.32 -5.69
C VAL A 59 2.03 -8.31 -4.32
N GLY A 60 1.85 -7.14 -3.71
CA GLY A 60 1.13 -7.00 -2.44
C GLY A 60 -0.32 -7.44 -2.54
N VAL A 61 -1.04 -6.97 -3.56
CA VAL A 61 -2.42 -7.38 -3.86
C VAL A 61 -2.50 -8.87 -4.14
N TYR A 62 -1.61 -9.40 -4.98
CA TYR A 62 -1.60 -10.82 -5.33
C TYR A 62 -1.38 -11.74 -4.13
N ARG A 63 -0.46 -11.36 -3.21
CA ARG A 63 -0.26 -12.11 -1.95
C ARG A 63 -1.51 -12.07 -1.08
N LYS A 64 -2.13 -10.91 -0.93
CA LYS A 64 -3.35 -10.74 -0.11
C LYS A 64 -4.52 -11.56 -0.65
N VAL A 65 -4.73 -11.55 -1.96
CA VAL A 65 -5.76 -12.36 -2.62
C VAL A 65 -5.48 -13.86 -2.43
N ARG A 66 -4.23 -14.29 -2.61
CA ARG A 66 -3.85 -15.69 -2.40
C ARG A 66 -4.02 -16.16 -0.96
N ASP A 67 -3.71 -15.32 0.02
CA ASP A 67 -3.88 -15.66 1.43
C ASP A 67 -5.37 -15.83 1.74
N ILE A 68 -6.24 -14.94 1.22
CA ILE A 68 -7.70 -15.08 1.34
C ILE A 68 -8.21 -16.36 0.66
N THR A 69 -7.78 -16.67 -0.57
CA THR A 69 -8.18 -17.91 -1.27
C THR A 69 -7.66 -19.17 -0.58
N ARG A 70 -6.52 -19.11 0.12
CA ARG A 70 -5.96 -20.23 0.89
C ARG A 70 -6.71 -20.46 2.19
N ASP A 71 -7.07 -19.40 2.90
CA ASP A 71 -7.88 -19.47 4.12
C ASP A 71 -9.27 -20.09 3.84
N GLU A 72 -9.85 -19.79 2.67
CA GLU A 72 -11.14 -20.35 2.26
C GLU A 72 -11.11 -21.87 2.00
N LYS A 73 -9.94 -22.43 1.66
CA LYS A 73 -9.75 -23.88 1.48
C LYS A 73 -9.42 -24.59 2.80
N GLY A 74 -8.73 -23.93 3.73
CA GLY A 74 -8.42 -24.48 5.06
C GLY A 74 -9.65 -24.63 5.95
N SER A 75 -10.59 -23.68 5.89
CA SER A 75 -11.79 -23.68 6.74
C SER A 75 -12.84 -24.74 6.33
N ARG A 76 -12.86 -25.18 5.07
CA ARG A 76 -13.77 -26.27 4.61
C ARG A 76 -13.23 -27.69 4.85
N ALA A 77 -11.93 -27.86 5.10
CA ALA A 77 -11.32 -29.17 5.33
C ALA A 77 -11.37 -29.62 6.81
N VAL A 78 -11.60 -28.70 7.74
CA VAL A 78 -11.76 -28.94 9.19
C VAL A 78 -13.24 -29.06 9.61
N GLY A 79 -14.15 -29.14 8.64
CA GLY A 79 -15.60 -29.26 8.86
C GLY A 79 -16.22 -30.53 8.29
N LYS A 80 -15.43 -31.59 8.07
CA LYS A 80 -15.92 -32.92 7.69
C LYS A 80 -15.36 -34.00 8.60
#